data_AF-A0A2N2T2S1-F1
#
_entry.id   AF-A0A2N2T2S1-F1
#
_cell.length_a   1.000
_cell.length_b   1.000
_cell.length_c   1.000
_cell.angle_alpha   90.00
_cell.angle_beta   90.00
_cell.angle_gamma   90.00
#
_symmetry.space_group_name_H-M   'P 1'
#
loop_
_entity.id
_entity.type
_entity.pdbx_description
1 polymer ?
#
loop_
_entity_poly.entity_id
_entity_poly.type
_entity_poly.pdbx_seq_one_letter_code
_entity_poly.pdbx_strand_id
1 'polypeptide(L)'
;MSIHLEQEVADYSARRMRLATAITDYADWLDRQHGIDAERTLRLADTASGLRQDKLVVAFVAEFSRGKTELINALFFADHGQRLLPSDAGRTTMCPTELYASADEPPSLRLLPIETRSRDESLARLKHMPIEWCRVLLDPTDPRQLQESLKKLTETKSMAAADAIEMGLWDSEDPGERHLLRDDGTIEVPAWRYGMVNYPHPLLQAGLTILDTPGLNALGAEPELTLSV
;
A
#
# COMPACT_ATOMS: atom_id res chain seq x y z
N MET A 1 8.80 -23.34 -0.63
CA MET A 1 8.80 -22.13 -1.51
C MET A 1 8.70 -20.86 -0.67
N SER A 2 7.72 -20.73 0.25
CA SER A 2 7.61 -19.58 1.18
C SER A 2 8.90 -19.30 1.97
N ILE A 3 9.49 -20.33 2.57
CA ILE A 3 10.71 -20.23 3.40
C ILE A 3 11.90 -19.63 2.63
N HIS A 4 12.02 -19.89 1.31
CA HIS A 4 13.13 -19.35 0.52
C HIS A 4 12.97 -17.86 0.27
N LEU A 5 11.75 -17.42 -0.07
CA LEU A 5 11.44 -16.01 -0.27
C LEU A 5 11.60 -15.22 1.04
N GLU A 6 11.13 -15.79 2.15
CA GLU A 6 11.34 -15.24 3.49
C GLU A 6 12.82 -15.03 3.81
N GLN A 7 13.64 -16.04 3.53
CA GLN A 7 15.07 -15.95 3.74
C GLN A 7 15.73 -14.89 2.84
N GLU A 8 15.38 -14.82 1.56
CA GLU A 8 15.96 -13.84 0.63
C GLU A 8 15.60 -12.40 1.00
N VAL A 9 14.35 -12.15 1.39
CA VAL A 9 13.92 -10.83 1.86
C VAL A 9 14.64 -10.46 3.16
N ALA A 10 14.77 -11.41 4.10
CA ALA A 10 15.50 -11.20 5.35
C ALA A 10 16.99 -10.93 5.11
N ASP A 11 17.63 -11.67 4.20
CA ASP A 11 19.04 -11.51 3.85
C ASP A 11 19.30 -10.17 3.17
N TYR A 12 18.40 -9.74 2.28
CA TYR A 12 18.43 -8.42 1.66
C TYR A 12 18.34 -7.31 2.72
N SER A 13 17.37 -7.41 3.63
CA SER A 13 17.18 -6.47 4.75
C SER A 13 18.42 -6.40 5.64
N ALA A 14 18.99 -7.54 6.01
CA ALA A 14 20.20 -7.62 6.81
C ALA A 14 21.41 -7.01 6.09
N ARG A 15 21.54 -7.21 4.77
CA ARG A 15 22.61 -6.60 3.96
C ARG A 15 22.49 -5.09 3.93
N ARG A 16 21.27 -4.57 3.77
CA ARG A 16 21.00 -3.13 3.75
C ARG A 16 21.34 -2.48 5.09
N MET A 17 20.96 -3.12 6.19
CA MET A 17 21.32 -2.66 7.54
C MET A 17 22.83 -2.65 7.77
N ARG A 18 23.55 -3.71 7.37
CA ARG A 18 25.02 -3.76 7.45
C ARG A 18 25.68 -2.63 6.65
N LEU A 19 25.16 -2.29 5.48
CA LEU A 19 25.67 -1.19 4.67
C LEU A 19 25.42 0.17 5.33
N ALA A 20 24.23 0.39 5.91
CA ALA A 20 23.92 1.62 6.64
C ALA A 20 24.84 1.80 7.87
N THR A 21 25.11 0.72 8.61
CA THR A 21 26.08 0.72 9.70
C THR A 21 27.48 1.05 9.20
N ALA A 22 27.96 0.40 8.12
CA ALA A 22 29.27 0.67 7.56
C ALA A 22 29.45 2.13 7.09
N ILE A 23 28.41 2.75 6.53
CA ILE A 23 28.41 4.18 6.15
C ILE A 23 28.50 5.07 7.39
N THR A 24 27.77 4.72 8.45
CA THR A 24 27.80 5.45 9.73
C THR A 24 29.18 5.35 10.37
N ASP A 25 29.75 4.15 10.45
CA ASP A 25 31.09 3.90 10.99
C ASP A 25 32.18 4.66 10.20
N TYR A 26 32.01 4.74 8.87
CA TYR A 26 32.91 5.49 8.01
C TYR A 26 32.83 7.01 8.24
N ALA A 27 31.62 7.56 8.40
CA ALA A 27 31.42 8.97 8.73
C ALA A 27 32.08 9.32 10.07
N ASP A 28 31.86 8.49 11.09
CA ASP A 28 32.47 8.64 12.41
C ASP A 28 34.01 8.55 12.37
N TRP A 29 34.56 7.67 11.54
CA TRP A 29 36.00 7.56 11.35
C TRP A 29 36.59 8.80 10.65
N LEU A 30 35.93 9.31 9.60
CA LEU A 30 36.35 10.51 8.89
C LEU A 30 36.40 11.73 9.81
N ASP A 31 35.37 11.91 10.63
CA ASP A 31 35.29 13.02 11.58
C ASP A 31 36.46 13.00 12.57
N ARG A 32 36.79 11.81 13.10
CA ARG A 32 37.91 11.63 14.04
C ARG A 32 39.30 11.86 13.43
N GLN A 33 39.52 11.51 12.16
CA GLN A 33 40.87 11.51 11.55
C GLN A 33 41.20 12.77 10.77
N HIS A 34 40.22 13.32 10.04
CA HIS A 34 40.48 14.35 9.04
C HIS A 34 39.59 15.59 9.20
N GLY A 35 38.55 15.50 10.03
CA GLY A 35 37.44 16.43 10.00
C GLY A 35 36.63 16.23 8.72
N ILE A 36 35.31 16.20 8.85
CA ILE A 36 34.39 16.11 7.72
C ILE A 36 33.60 17.42 7.64
N ASP A 37 33.45 17.96 6.42
CA ASP A 37 32.59 19.13 6.22
C ASP A 37 31.11 18.77 6.44
N ALA A 38 30.31 19.77 6.81
CA ALA A 38 28.91 19.56 7.17
C ALA A 38 28.08 18.97 6.01
N GLU A 39 28.43 19.28 4.75
CA GLU A 39 27.70 18.77 3.59
C GLU A 39 27.91 17.27 3.41
N ARG A 40 29.15 16.79 3.52
CA ARG A 40 29.48 15.37 3.43
C ARG A 40 28.89 14.59 4.60
N THR A 41 28.93 15.14 5.81
CA THR A 41 28.29 14.52 6.98
C THR A 41 26.81 14.33 6.74
N LEU A 42 26.12 15.36 6.26
CA LEU A 42 24.69 15.30 5.96
C LEU A 42 24.40 14.26 4.88
N ARG A 43 25.15 14.25 3.76
CA ARG A 43 24.96 13.27 2.69
C ARG A 43 25.15 11.82 3.17
N LEU A 44 26.15 11.55 4.00
CA LEU A 44 26.39 10.20 4.55
C LEU A 44 25.27 9.81 5.53
N ALA A 45 24.84 10.73 6.39
CA ALA A 45 23.74 10.53 7.31
C ALA A 45 22.42 10.24 6.58
N ASP A 46 22.11 11.03 5.55
CA ASP A 46 20.93 10.85 4.69
C ASP A 46 20.98 9.52 3.94
N THR A 47 22.14 9.15 3.39
CA THR A 47 22.32 7.87 2.68
C THR A 47 22.10 6.68 3.64
N ALA A 48 22.69 6.73 4.83
CA ALA A 48 22.52 5.69 5.85
C ALA A 48 21.06 5.64 6.35
N SER A 49 20.41 6.80 6.49
CA SER A 49 19.00 6.89 6.88
C SER A 49 18.09 6.29 5.80
N GLY A 50 18.33 6.63 4.54
CA GLY A 50 17.64 6.06 3.39
C GLY A 50 17.72 4.54 3.39
N LEU A 51 18.92 3.98 3.51
CA LEU A 51 19.10 2.52 3.60
C LEU A 51 18.38 1.89 4.82
N ARG A 52 18.28 2.58 5.96
CA ARG A 52 17.55 2.05 7.11
C ARG A 52 16.04 2.02 6.89
N GLN A 53 15.50 3.03 6.21
CA GLN A 53 14.06 3.22 6.01
C GLN A 53 13.54 2.55 4.73
N ASP A 54 14.43 2.22 3.80
CA ASP A 54 14.10 1.63 2.52
C ASP A 54 13.33 0.31 2.66
N LYS A 55 12.42 0.07 1.73
CA LYS A 55 11.51 -1.08 1.72
C LYS A 55 11.50 -1.69 0.35
N LEU A 56 11.42 -3.02 0.30
CA LEU A 56 11.20 -3.72 -0.95
C LEU A 56 9.70 -3.65 -1.28
N VAL A 57 9.31 -2.84 -2.27
CA VAL A 57 7.91 -2.72 -2.69
C VAL A 57 7.63 -3.67 -3.86
N VAL A 58 6.63 -4.54 -3.71
CA VAL A 58 6.14 -5.43 -4.77
C VAL A 58 4.72 -5.03 -5.11
N ALA A 59 4.54 -4.50 -6.32
CA ALA A 59 3.23 -4.12 -6.84
C ALA A 59 2.63 -5.28 -7.66
N PHE A 60 1.42 -5.72 -7.30
CA PHE A 60 0.65 -6.69 -8.08
C PHE A 60 -0.25 -5.94 -9.05
N VAL A 61 0.08 -6.03 -10.34
CA VAL A 61 -0.64 -5.37 -11.43
C VAL A 61 -1.22 -6.42 -12.38
N ALA A 62 -2.53 -6.38 -12.59
CA ALA A 62 -3.23 -7.24 -13.53
C ALA A 62 -4.64 -6.69 -13.77
N GLU A 63 -5.33 -7.19 -14.79
CA GLU A 63 -6.76 -6.94 -14.98
C GLU A 63 -7.61 -7.44 -13.79
N PHE A 64 -8.86 -6.98 -13.76
CA PHE A 64 -9.81 -7.30 -12.70
C PHE A 64 -10.02 -8.82 -12.56
N SER A 65 -10.16 -9.30 -11.32
CA SER A 65 -10.45 -10.71 -11.00
C SER A 65 -9.50 -11.78 -11.56
N ARG A 66 -8.23 -11.47 -11.83
CA ARG A 66 -7.20 -12.44 -12.26
C ARG A 66 -6.40 -13.09 -11.11
N GLY A 67 -6.96 -13.14 -9.90
CA GLY A 67 -6.35 -13.87 -8.77
C GLY A 67 -5.20 -13.17 -8.05
N LYS A 68 -5.00 -11.87 -8.24
CA LYS A 68 -3.96 -11.08 -7.53
C LYS A 68 -4.09 -11.19 -6.01
N THR A 69 -5.27 -10.84 -5.49
CA THR A 69 -5.57 -10.88 -4.07
C THR A 69 -5.50 -12.31 -3.52
N GLU A 70 -5.81 -13.32 -4.34
CA GLU A 70 -5.64 -14.72 -3.95
C GLU A 70 -4.16 -15.12 -3.84
N LEU A 71 -3.30 -14.62 -4.74
CA LEU A 71 -1.85 -14.81 -4.65
C LEU A 71 -1.29 -14.13 -3.40
N ILE A 72 -1.74 -12.91 -3.08
CA ILE A 72 -1.35 -12.23 -1.84
C ILE A 72 -1.81 -13.07 -0.64
N ASN A 73 -3.05 -13.56 -0.61
CA ASN A 73 -3.52 -14.44 0.44
C ASN A 73 -2.67 -15.72 0.59
N ALA A 74 -2.28 -16.33 -0.53
CA ALA A 74 -1.43 -17.53 -0.51
C ALA A 74 0.01 -17.25 -0.05
N LEU A 75 0.55 -16.07 -0.34
CA LEU A 75 1.92 -15.70 0.07
C LEU A 75 2.04 -15.32 1.55
N PHE A 76 1.01 -14.70 2.13
CA PHE A 76 1.10 -14.11 3.47
C PHE A 76 0.20 -14.76 4.52
N PHE A 77 -0.85 -15.48 4.11
CA PHE A 77 -1.89 -15.92 5.03
C PHE A 77 -2.24 -17.41 4.87
N ALA A 78 -1.40 -18.18 4.17
CA ALA A 78 -1.60 -19.63 3.98
C ALA A 78 -1.75 -20.39 5.31
N ASP A 79 -0.98 -20.00 6.34
CA ASP A 79 -1.00 -20.65 7.65
C ASP A 79 -2.23 -20.33 8.50
N HIS A 80 -2.98 -19.27 8.15
CA HIS A 80 -4.18 -18.86 8.89
C HIS A 80 -5.43 -19.63 8.43
N GLY A 81 -5.31 -20.47 7.40
CA GLY A 81 -6.39 -21.31 6.87
C GLY A 81 -7.60 -20.54 6.32
N GLN A 82 -7.50 -19.22 6.20
CA GLN A 82 -8.57 -18.32 5.76
C GLN A 82 -8.01 -17.17 4.91
N ARG A 83 -8.82 -16.69 3.96
CA ARG A 83 -8.53 -15.52 3.12
C ARG A 83 -8.64 -14.25 3.96
N LEU A 84 -7.56 -13.46 4.00
CA LEU A 84 -7.50 -12.23 4.77
C LEU A 84 -7.99 -11.04 3.95
N LEU A 85 -7.42 -10.86 2.76
CA LEU A 85 -7.87 -9.85 1.82
C LEU A 85 -9.09 -10.40 1.04
N PRO A 86 -10.10 -9.57 0.78
CA PRO A 86 -11.28 -9.97 0.01
C PRO A 86 -10.90 -10.35 -1.45
N SER A 87 -11.07 -11.62 -1.80
CA SER A 87 -10.69 -12.15 -3.13
C SER A 87 -11.83 -12.83 -3.90
N ASP A 88 -13.07 -12.78 -3.40
CA ASP A 88 -14.22 -13.38 -4.09
C ASP A 88 -14.58 -12.60 -5.37
N ALA A 89 -15.15 -13.30 -6.35
CA ALA A 89 -15.59 -12.70 -7.61
C ALA A 89 -16.62 -11.59 -7.36
N GLY A 90 -16.36 -10.39 -7.88
CA GLY A 90 -17.18 -9.20 -7.63
C GLY A 90 -17.05 -8.60 -6.22
N ARG A 91 -16.17 -9.14 -5.37
CA ARG A 91 -15.81 -8.62 -4.03
C ARG A 91 -14.29 -8.56 -3.86
N THR A 92 -13.57 -8.33 -4.96
CA THR A 92 -12.12 -8.07 -4.92
C THR A 92 -11.91 -6.62 -4.46
N THR A 93 -10.75 -6.33 -3.85
CA THR A 93 -10.32 -4.98 -3.44
C THR A 93 -10.72 -3.93 -4.50
N MET A 94 -11.43 -2.87 -4.07
CA MET A 94 -11.92 -1.82 -4.96
C MET A 94 -11.03 -0.57 -4.97
N CYS A 95 -10.06 -0.49 -4.07
CA CYS A 95 -9.09 0.59 -3.98
C CYS A 95 -7.66 0.03 -3.95
N PRO A 96 -6.65 0.78 -4.42
CA PRO A 96 -5.26 0.41 -4.21
C PRO A 96 -4.98 0.23 -2.72
N THR A 97 -4.35 -0.90 -2.36
CA THR A 97 -4.14 -1.29 -0.96
C THR A 97 -2.68 -1.62 -0.71
N GLU A 98 -2.08 -0.93 0.25
CA GLU A 98 -0.73 -1.18 0.71
C GLU A 98 -0.73 -2.08 1.96
N LEU A 99 0.01 -3.18 1.94
CA LEU A 99 0.27 -4.02 3.10
C LEU A 99 1.72 -3.85 3.55
N TYR A 100 1.92 -3.50 4.81
CA TYR A 100 3.23 -3.26 5.40
C TYR A 100 3.22 -3.67 6.88
N ALA A 101 4.40 -3.65 7.51
CA ALA A 101 4.53 -3.73 8.95
C ALA A 101 5.25 -2.48 9.49
N SER A 102 4.74 -1.94 10.59
CA SER A 102 5.41 -0.95 11.42
C SER A 102 5.21 -1.31 12.88
N ALA A 103 6.30 -1.34 13.65
CA ALA A 103 6.26 -1.58 15.10
C ALA A 103 5.87 -0.32 15.89
N ASP A 104 5.91 0.85 15.26
CA ASP A 104 5.60 2.14 15.90
C ASP A 104 4.10 2.39 16.05
N GLU A 105 3.27 1.61 15.35
CA GLU A 105 1.82 1.71 15.35
C GLU A 105 1.20 0.34 15.61
N PRO A 106 0.06 0.24 16.33
CA PRO A 106 -0.64 -1.04 16.45
C PRO A 106 -1.20 -1.48 15.08
N PRO A 107 -1.43 -2.79 14.90
CA PRO A 107 -2.06 -3.31 13.69
C PRO A 107 -3.36 -2.57 13.39
N SER A 108 -3.47 -2.04 12.18
CA SER A 108 -4.61 -1.20 11.80
C SER A 108 -4.83 -1.18 10.31
N LEU A 109 -6.10 -0.99 9.92
CA LEU A 109 -6.53 -0.62 8.59
C LEU A 109 -6.79 0.89 8.59
N ARG A 110 -6.16 1.60 7.68
CA ARG A 110 -6.43 3.02 7.40
C ARG A 110 -7.02 3.14 6.00
N LEU A 111 -8.10 3.90 5.88
CA LEU A 111 -8.85 4.08 4.65
C LEU A 111 -8.97 5.56 4.35
N LEU A 112 -8.54 5.96 3.16
CA LEU A 112 -8.65 7.33 2.68
C LEU A 112 -9.96 7.48 1.88
N PRO A 113 -10.88 8.38 2.25
CA PRO A 113 -12.14 8.56 1.54
C PRO A 113 -11.93 8.92 0.06
N ILE A 114 -12.78 8.39 -0.82
CA ILE A 114 -12.69 8.62 -2.27
C ILE A 114 -12.81 10.10 -2.65
N GLU A 115 -13.56 10.88 -1.86
CA GLU A 115 -13.76 12.33 -2.03
C GLU A 115 -12.44 13.12 -1.97
N THR A 116 -11.38 12.56 -1.39
CA THR A 116 -10.07 13.22 -1.39
C THR A 116 -9.45 13.33 -2.78
N ARG A 117 -10.01 12.65 -3.80
CA ARG A 117 -9.60 12.80 -5.21
C ARG A 117 -9.96 14.14 -5.82
N SER A 118 -11.01 14.82 -5.34
CA SER A 118 -11.38 16.15 -5.85
C SER A 118 -10.52 17.28 -5.29
N ARG A 119 -9.54 16.96 -4.44
CA ARG A 119 -8.64 17.94 -3.83
C ARG A 119 -7.30 17.95 -4.56
N ASP A 120 -6.61 19.09 -4.48
CA ASP A 120 -5.27 19.27 -5.06
C ASP A 120 -4.16 18.55 -4.27
N GLU A 121 -4.44 18.03 -3.07
CA GLU A 121 -3.43 17.30 -2.30
C GLU A 121 -3.10 15.94 -2.90
N SER A 122 -1.79 15.70 -3.05
CA SER A 122 -1.26 14.41 -3.50
C SER A 122 -1.48 13.30 -2.47
N LEU A 123 -1.59 12.06 -2.94
CA LEU A 123 -1.69 10.89 -2.07
C LEU A 123 -0.46 10.80 -1.14
N ALA A 124 0.74 11.09 -1.66
CA ALA A 124 1.97 11.12 -0.87
C ALA A 124 1.87 12.10 0.32
N ARG A 125 1.26 13.28 0.11
CA ARG A 125 1.02 14.25 1.18
C ARG A 125 -0.06 13.76 2.15
N LEU A 126 -1.17 13.23 1.64
CA LEU A 126 -2.29 12.73 2.46
C LEU A 126 -1.87 11.57 3.38
N LYS A 127 -0.93 10.71 2.97
CA LYS A 127 -0.34 9.66 3.83
C LYS A 127 0.27 10.20 5.13
N HIS A 128 0.67 11.48 5.16
CA HIS A 128 1.23 12.16 6.33
C HIS A 128 0.19 12.97 7.12
N MET A 129 -1.10 12.88 6.78
CA MET A 129 -2.18 13.64 7.42
C MET A 129 -3.18 12.69 8.09
N PRO A 130 -2.93 12.21 9.32
CA PRO A 130 -3.76 11.18 9.98
C PRO A 130 -5.24 11.52 10.08
N ILE A 131 -5.60 12.81 10.14
CA ILE A 131 -6.99 13.29 10.24
C ILE A 131 -7.83 12.96 9.00
N GLU A 132 -7.20 12.75 7.84
CA GLU A 132 -7.89 12.43 6.59
C GLU A 132 -8.28 10.95 6.49
N TRP A 133 -7.81 10.12 7.41
CA TRP A 133 -7.95 8.66 7.32
C TRP A 133 -8.97 8.13 8.33
N CYS A 134 -9.89 7.29 7.84
CA CYS A 134 -10.69 6.44 8.70
C CYS A 134 -9.81 5.28 9.18
N ARG A 135 -9.67 5.12 10.51
CA ARG A 135 -8.82 4.09 11.11
C ARG A 135 -9.65 3.03 11.82
N VAL A 136 -9.32 1.77 11.58
CA VAL A 136 -9.87 0.58 12.23
C VAL A 136 -8.71 -0.19 12.85
N LEU A 137 -8.80 -0.53 14.15
CA LEU A 137 -7.82 -1.40 14.79
C LEU A 137 -8.02 -2.83 14.32
N LEU A 138 -6.93 -3.55 14.09
CA LEU A 138 -6.96 -4.95 13.70
C LEU A 138 -6.46 -5.80 14.87
N ASP A 139 -7.10 -6.93 15.09
CA ASP A 139 -6.62 -7.94 16.03
C ASP A 139 -6.03 -9.13 15.22
N PRO A 140 -4.69 -9.26 15.14
CA PRO A 140 -4.07 -10.39 14.44
C PRO A 140 -4.38 -11.76 15.05
N THR A 141 -4.90 -11.79 16.29
CA THR A 141 -5.27 -13.02 16.98
C THR A 141 -6.74 -13.40 16.76
N ASP A 142 -7.55 -12.53 16.17
CA ASP A 142 -8.94 -12.79 15.79
C ASP A 142 -9.13 -12.70 14.26
N PRO A 143 -9.00 -13.84 13.54
CA PRO A 143 -9.19 -13.89 12.09
C PRO A 143 -10.56 -13.41 11.61
N ARG A 144 -11.62 -13.54 12.43
CA ARG A 144 -12.97 -13.10 12.05
C ARG A 144 -13.06 -11.58 12.08
N GLN A 145 -12.58 -10.95 13.15
CA GLN A 145 -12.52 -9.50 13.27
C GLN A 145 -11.70 -8.89 12.14
N LEU A 146 -10.57 -9.52 11.82
CA LEU A 146 -9.66 -9.10 10.78
C LEU A 146 -10.32 -9.17 9.39
N GLN A 147 -11.00 -10.28 9.08
CA GLN A 147 -11.73 -10.43 7.82
C GLN A 147 -12.88 -9.42 7.70
N GLU A 148 -13.71 -9.26 8.74
CA GLU A 148 -14.79 -8.26 8.73
C GLU A 148 -14.26 -6.83 8.55
N SER A 149 -13.13 -6.52 9.17
CA SER A 149 -12.49 -5.21 9.03
C SER A 149 -11.95 -4.99 7.60
N LEU A 150 -11.33 -6.01 7.00
CA LEU A 150 -10.74 -5.90 5.67
C LEU A 150 -11.78 -5.92 4.53
N LYS A 151 -13.01 -6.40 4.78
CA LYS A 151 -14.14 -6.22 3.85
C LYS A 151 -14.42 -4.75 3.52
N LYS A 152 -13.99 -3.80 4.36
CA LYS A 152 -14.10 -2.38 4.06
C LYS A 152 -13.40 -1.97 2.78
N LEU A 153 -12.33 -2.68 2.39
CA LEU A 153 -11.60 -2.45 1.14
C LEU A 153 -12.44 -2.72 -0.12
N THR A 154 -13.60 -3.37 0.01
CA THR A 154 -14.55 -3.62 -1.09
C THR A 154 -15.77 -2.71 -1.03
N GLU A 155 -15.86 -1.80 -0.06
CA GLU A 155 -17.00 -0.89 0.06
C GLU A 155 -17.08 0.01 -1.18
N THR A 156 -18.30 0.14 -1.69
CA THR A 156 -18.67 1.01 -2.81
C THR A 156 -19.73 1.99 -2.34
N LYS A 157 -19.91 3.06 -3.11
CA LYS A 157 -20.98 4.03 -2.88
C LYS A 157 -21.53 4.53 -4.22
N SER A 158 -22.80 4.92 -4.19
CA SER A 158 -23.46 5.60 -5.31
C SER A 158 -22.95 7.05 -5.42
N MET A 159 -22.61 7.49 -6.62
CA MET A 159 -22.13 8.84 -6.94
C MET A 159 -22.76 9.32 -8.25
N ALA A 160 -23.04 10.62 -8.38
CA ALA A 160 -23.52 11.18 -9.64
C ALA A 160 -22.46 10.98 -10.73
N ALA A 161 -22.90 10.58 -11.93
CA ALA A 161 -21.97 10.29 -13.02
C ALA A 161 -21.05 11.48 -13.38
N ALA A 162 -21.55 12.71 -13.25
CA ALA A 162 -20.76 13.92 -13.46
C ALA A 162 -19.60 14.05 -12.46
N ASP A 163 -19.86 13.85 -11.17
CA ASP A 163 -18.84 13.91 -10.12
C ASP A 163 -17.80 12.80 -10.32
N ALA A 164 -18.24 11.61 -10.74
CA ALA A 164 -17.33 10.49 -11.00
C ALA A 164 -16.39 10.77 -12.19
N ILE A 165 -16.88 11.42 -13.25
CA ILE A 165 -16.04 11.86 -14.38
C ILE A 165 -15.03 12.90 -13.90
N GLU A 166 -15.47 13.90 -13.12
CA GLU A 166 -14.59 14.94 -12.58
C GLU A 166 -13.48 14.34 -11.70
N MET A 167 -13.80 13.32 -10.91
CA MET A 167 -12.83 12.58 -10.11
C MET A 167 -12.02 11.54 -10.91
N GLY A 168 -12.24 11.38 -12.22
CA GLY A 168 -11.56 10.39 -13.06
C GLY A 168 -11.83 8.94 -12.66
N LEU A 169 -13.02 8.66 -12.12
CA LEU A 169 -13.47 7.33 -11.67
C LEU A 169 -14.32 6.60 -12.69
N TRP A 170 -14.75 7.29 -13.76
CA TRP A 170 -15.58 6.74 -14.82
C TRP A 170 -15.33 7.47 -16.13
N ASP A 171 -15.24 6.72 -17.23
CA ASP A 171 -15.15 7.27 -18.58
C ASP A 171 -16.45 6.96 -19.36
N SER A 172 -17.24 8.01 -19.65
CA SER A 172 -18.49 7.85 -20.41
C SER A 172 -18.27 7.45 -21.88
N GLU A 173 -17.08 7.71 -22.41
CA GLU A 173 -16.72 7.37 -23.78
C GLU A 173 -16.26 5.91 -23.92
N ASP A 174 -15.83 5.26 -22.84
CA ASP A 174 -15.49 3.84 -22.84
C ASP A 174 -16.77 2.98 -23.01
N PRO A 175 -16.96 2.29 -24.16
CA PRO A 175 -18.13 1.44 -24.37
C PRO A 175 -18.23 0.30 -23.35
N GLY A 176 -17.09 -0.11 -22.77
CA GLY A 176 -17.00 -1.12 -21.73
C GLY A 176 -17.57 -0.65 -20.38
N GLU A 177 -17.61 0.64 -20.10
CA GLU A 177 -18.05 1.19 -18.80
C GLU A 177 -19.46 1.77 -18.83
N ARG A 178 -20.09 1.92 -20.00
CA ARG A 178 -21.45 2.47 -20.14
C ARG A 178 -22.52 1.71 -19.35
N HIS A 179 -22.33 0.42 -19.13
CA HIS A 179 -23.25 -0.43 -18.37
C HIS A 179 -23.26 -0.13 -16.86
N LEU A 180 -22.30 0.67 -16.37
CA LEU A 180 -22.21 1.08 -14.96
C LEU A 180 -23.21 2.20 -14.62
N LEU A 181 -23.68 2.96 -15.62
CA LEU A 181 -24.65 4.03 -15.46
C LEU A 181 -26.04 3.47 -15.16
N ARG A 182 -26.62 3.91 -14.04
CA ARG A 182 -27.98 3.57 -13.63
C ARG A 182 -29.01 4.54 -14.20
N ASP A 183 -30.27 4.11 -14.20
CA ASP A 183 -31.40 4.89 -14.73
C ASP A 183 -31.62 6.24 -13.99
N ASP A 184 -31.16 6.35 -12.74
CA ASP A 184 -31.21 7.57 -11.93
C ASP A 184 -30.02 8.52 -12.15
N GLY A 185 -29.12 8.17 -13.08
CA GLY A 185 -27.95 8.97 -13.43
C GLY A 185 -26.76 8.82 -12.47
N THR A 186 -26.77 7.81 -11.60
CA THR A 186 -25.65 7.50 -10.72
C THR A 186 -24.85 6.28 -11.18
N ILE A 187 -23.65 6.13 -10.63
CA ILE A 187 -22.79 4.96 -10.78
C ILE A 187 -22.29 4.50 -9.40
N GLU A 188 -21.87 3.24 -9.30
CA GLU A 188 -21.14 2.76 -8.11
C GLU A 188 -19.65 2.99 -8.28
N VAL A 189 -19.05 3.68 -7.33
CA VAL A 189 -17.60 3.92 -7.26
C VAL A 189 -17.03 3.32 -5.97
N PRO A 190 -15.71 3.09 -5.88
CA PRO A 190 -15.07 2.75 -4.61
C PRO A 190 -15.39 3.78 -3.52
N ALA A 191 -15.66 3.34 -2.30
CA ALA A 191 -15.83 4.25 -1.16
C ALA A 191 -14.49 4.88 -0.74
N TRP A 192 -13.38 4.23 -1.09
CA TRP A 192 -12.04 4.57 -0.64
C TRP A 192 -11.11 4.86 -1.81
N ARG A 193 -10.32 5.93 -1.71
CA ARG A 193 -9.22 6.27 -2.61
C ARG A 193 -8.04 5.32 -2.43
N TYR A 194 -7.71 4.98 -1.17
CA TYR A 194 -6.54 4.18 -0.82
C TYR A 194 -6.72 3.43 0.50
N GLY A 195 -6.21 2.21 0.58
CA GLY A 195 -6.15 1.40 1.80
C GLY A 195 -4.72 1.19 2.27
N MET A 196 -4.49 1.24 3.57
CA MET A 196 -3.21 0.92 4.21
C MET A 196 -3.43 -0.07 5.35
N VAL A 197 -2.81 -1.23 5.28
CA VAL A 197 -2.93 -2.32 6.26
C VAL A 197 -1.58 -2.52 6.95
N ASN A 198 -1.49 -2.10 8.20
CA ASN A 198 -0.37 -2.46 9.08
C ASN A 198 -0.65 -3.84 9.70
N TYR A 199 0.13 -4.85 9.32
CA TYR A 199 -0.05 -6.22 9.79
C TYR A 199 1.28 -6.88 10.18
N PRO A 200 1.38 -7.54 11.34
CA PRO A 200 2.62 -8.12 11.85
C PRO A 200 2.93 -9.47 11.21
N HIS A 201 3.32 -9.47 9.93
CA HIS A 201 3.78 -10.67 9.21
C HIS A 201 5.31 -10.68 9.08
N PRO A 202 6.00 -11.83 9.22
CA PRO A 202 7.47 -11.93 9.13
C PRO A 202 8.08 -11.27 7.88
N LEU A 203 7.53 -11.56 6.69
CA LEU A 203 7.97 -10.91 5.43
C LEU A 203 7.83 -9.38 5.46
N LEU A 204 6.71 -8.88 5.98
CA LEU A 204 6.44 -7.44 6.03
C LEU A 204 7.37 -6.75 7.04
N GLN A 205 7.62 -7.39 8.18
CA GLN A 205 8.57 -6.94 9.20
C GLN A 205 10.02 -6.97 8.70
N ALA A 206 10.36 -7.89 7.81
CA ALA A 206 11.65 -7.92 7.14
C ALA A 206 11.83 -6.77 6.12
N GLY A 207 10.80 -5.95 5.89
CA GLY A 207 10.86 -4.76 5.03
C GLY A 207 10.26 -4.97 3.64
N LEU A 208 9.49 -6.04 3.43
CA LEU A 208 8.63 -6.17 2.25
C LEU A 208 7.38 -5.29 2.42
N THR A 209 6.96 -4.65 1.35
CA THR A 209 5.69 -3.92 1.27
C THR A 209 4.98 -4.37 0.00
N ILE A 210 3.69 -4.64 0.10
CA ILE A 210 2.88 -5.08 -1.03
C ILE A 210 1.94 -3.97 -1.43
N LEU A 211 1.82 -3.73 -2.73
CA LEU A 211 0.79 -2.88 -3.31
C LEU A 211 -0.16 -3.73 -4.15
N ASP A 212 -1.37 -3.95 -3.66
CA ASP A 212 -2.47 -4.54 -4.43
C ASP A 212 -3.19 -3.43 -5.21
N THR A 213 -3.48 -3.66 -6.48
CA THR A 213 -4.08 -2.65 -7.37
C THR A 213 -5.38 -3.17 -7.99
N PRO A 214 -6.48 -2.38 -7.98
CA PRO A 214 -7.74 -2.82 -8.56
C PRO A 214 -7.75 -2.66 -10.08
N GLY A 215 -7.34 -3.71 -10.80
CA GLY A 215 -7.40 -3.71 -12.27
C GLY A 215 -6.42 -2.74 -12.95
N LEU A 216 -6.39 -2.73 -14.28
CA LEU A 216 -5.51 -1.84 -15.04
C LEU A 216 -6.02 -0.38 -15.07
N ASN A 217 -7.34 -0.17 -15.03
CA ASN A 217 -7.94 1.16 -15.09
C ASN A 217 -7.64 2.01 -13.84
N ALA A 218 -7.51 1.39 -12.64
CA ALA A 218 -7.25 2.14 -11.41
C ALA A 218 -5.81 2.64 -11.26
N LEU A 219 -4.83 2.00 -11.92
CA LEU A 219 -3.46 2.53 -12.00
C LEU A 219 -3.39 3.75 -12.92
N GLY A 220 -4.20 3.78 -13.98
CA GLY A 220 -4.36 4.97 -14.82
C GLY A 220 -5.01 6.15 -14.09
N ALA A 221 -5.93 5.86 -13.17
CA ALA A 221 -6.64 6.89 -12.40
C ALA A 221 -5.82 7.47 -11.23
N GLU A 222 -4.76 6.80 -10.76
CA GLU A 222 -3.85 7.30 -9.72
C GLU A 222 -2.40 7.35 -10.26
N PRO A 223 -2.02 8.42 -10.98
CA PRO A 223 -0.69 8.56 -11.58
C PRO A 223 0.45 8.42 -10.56
N GLU A 224 0.22 8.83 -9.32
CA GLU A 224 1.19 8.70 -8.23
C GLU A 224 1.57 7.24 -7.93
N LEU A 225 0.72 6.27 -8.24
CA LEU A 225 0.98 4.84 -8.02
C LEU A 225 1.77 4.18 -9.16
N THR A 226 1.86 4.82 -10.32
CA THR A 226 2.64 4.32 -11.47
C THR A 226 4.06 4.86 -11.52
N LEU A 227 4.34 5.98 -10.85
CA LEU A 227 5.62 6.71 -10.93
C LEU A 227 6.45 6.70 -9.63
N SER A 228 5.95 6.14 -8.54
CA SER A 228 6.61 6.16 -7.22
C SER A 228 7.28 4.84 -6.83
N VAL A 229 7.82 4.10 -7.81
CA VAL A 229 8.72 2.95 -7.58
C VAL A 229 10.14 3.33 -7.96
#